data_AF-A0A9E3X3I0-F1
#
_entry.id   AF-A0A9E3X3I0-F1
#
_cell.length_a   1.000
_cell.length_b   1.000
_cell.length_c   1.000
_cell.angle_alpha   90.00
_cell.angle_beta   90.00
_cell.angle_gamma   90.00
#
_symmetry.space_group_name_H-M   'P 1'
#
loop_
_entity.id
_entity.type
_entity.pdbx_description
1 polymer ?
#
loop_
_entity_poly.entity_id
_entity_poly.type
_entity_poly.pdbx_seq_one_letter_code
_entity_poly.pdbx_strand_id
1 'polypeptide(L)'
;MRQSTGEKQALRWPGVVFALAANLLLVTLADMAVTQLRLGINASVVVRLVAPLLAGVLTTLYVGYRGGMHALIGGLISIPLLATFVLPGAWAVSLLAGVICTLGGALMEIMGRSGSP
;
A
#
# COMPACT_ATOMS: atom_id res chain seq x y z
N MET A 1 -18.27 -34.06 -2.17
CA MET A 1 -17.57 -32.77 -2.02
C MET A 1 -17.62 -32.04 -3.36
N ARG A 2 -18.61 -31.15 -3.56
CA ARG A 2 -18.65 -30.29 -4.76
C ARG A 2 -17.66 -29.14 -4.53
N GLN A 3 -16.52 -29.19 -5.20
CA GLN A 3 -15.73 -27.98 -5.42
C GLN A 3 -16.59 -27.05 -6.28
N SER A 4 -17.19 -26.04 -5.68
CA SER A 4 -17.73 -24.93 -6.44
C SER A 4 -16.55 -24.26 -7.13
N THR A 5 -16.46 -24.45 -8.44
CA THR A 5 -15.70 -23.61 -9.36
C THR A 5 -16.34 -22.22 -9.37
N GLY A 6 -16.30 -21.52 -8.23
CA GLY A 6 -16.59 -20.10 -8.18
C GLY A 6 -15.42 -19.42 -8.86
N GLU A 7 -15.64 -18.90 -10.07
CA GLU A 7 -14.67 -18.05 -10.76
C GLU A 7 -14.12 -17.04 -9.75
N LYS A 8 -12.83 -17.20 -9.39
CA LYS A 8 -12.14 -16.23 -8.54
C LYS A 8 -12.22 -14.89 -9.26
N GLN A 9 -13.02 -13.97 -8.72
CA GLN A 9 -13.29 -12.67 -9.34
C GLN A 9 -11.97 -12.04 -9.81
N ALA A 10 -11.92 -11.68 -11.09
CA ALA A 10 -10.71 -11.27 -11.77
C ALA A 10 -10.11 -10.01 -11.12
N LEU A 11 -8.79 -9.90 -11.17
CA LEU A 11 -8.09 -8.70 -10.69
C LEU A 11 -8.52 -7.48 -11.52
N ARG A 12 -8.92 -6.41 -10.83
CA ARG A 12 -9.36 -5.18 -11.46
C ARG A 12 -8.19 -4.22 -11.55
N TRP A 13 -7.73 -3.95 -12.77
CA TRP A 13 -6.70 -2.94 -13.03
C TRP A 13 -6.92 -1.60 -12.31
N PRO A 14 -8.16 -1.05 -12.23
CA PRO A 14 -8.40 0.18 -11.48
C PRO A 14 -7.94 0.11 -10.01
N GLY A 15 -8.08 -1.05 -9.35
CA GLY A 15 -7.63 -1.22 -7.97
C GLY A 15 -6.11 -1.21 -7.83
N VAL A 16 -5.40 -1.73 -8.83
CA VAL A 16 -3.92 -1.69 -8.88
C VAL A 16 -3.43 -0.27 -9.11
N VAL A 17 -4.06 0.47 -10.03
CA VAL A 17 -3.74 1.88 -10.30
C VAL A 17 -4.03 2.75 -9.08
N PHE A 18 -5.15 2.49 -8.39
CA PHE A 18 -5.46 3.17 -7.14
C PHE A 18 -4.40 2.91 -6.06
N ALA A 19 -4.01 1.66 -5.87
CA ALA A 19 -2.96 1.28 -4.91
C ALA A 19 -1.64 1.97 -5.19
N LEU A 20 -1.25 1.99 -6.46
CA LEU A 20 -0.06 2.69 -6.93
C LEU A 20 -0.13 4.19 -6.62
N ALA A 21 -1.22 4.85 -7.02
CA ALA A 21 -1.42 6.28 -6.85
C ALA A 21 -1.48 6.68 -5.37
N ALA A 22 -2.22 5.92 -4.55
CA ALA A 22 -2.33 6.14 -3.12
C ALA A 22 -0.96 6.00 -2.44
N ASN A 23 -0.19 4.97 -2.79
CA ASN A 23 1.12 4.75 -2.19
C ASN A 23 2.11 5.85 -2.59
N LEU A 24 2.15 6.23 -3.87
CA LEU A 24 2.97 7.35 -4.34
C LEU A 24 2.62 8.65 -3.65
N LEU A 25 1.33 9.00 -3.61
CA LEU A 25 0.85 10.25 -3.03
C LEU A 25 1.15 10.32 -1.53
N LEU A 26 0.77 9.30 -0.76
CA LEU A 26 0.93 9.30 0.70
C LEU A 26 2.40 9.28 1.11
N VAL A 27 3.25 8.49 0.44
CA VAL A 27 4.69 8.46 0.72
C VAL A 27 5.35 9.79 0.38
N THR A 28 4.96 10.42 -0.74
CA THR A 28 5.48 11.75 -1.12
C THR A 28 5.08 12.81 -0.10
N LEU A 29 3.81 12.84 0.30
CA LEU A 29 3.32 13.78 1.31
C LEU A 29 3.99 13.55 2.68
N ALA A 30 4.19 12.30 3.07
CA ALA A 30 4.91 11.95 4.27
C ALA A 30 6.37 12.43 4.25
N ASP A 31 7.07 12.24 3.13
CA ASP A 31 8.45 12.71 3.00
C ASP A 31 8.55 14.23 3.03
N MET A 32 7.63 14.92 2.34
CA MET A 32 7.51 16.38 2.41
C MET A 32 7.23 16.85 3.84
N ALA A 33 6.29 16.21 4.56
CA ALA A 33 5.96 16.57 5.93
C ALA A 33 7.17 16.39 6.86
N VAL A 34 7.89 15.27 6.76
CA VAL A 34 9.11 15.02 7.53
C VAL A 34 10.15 16.12 7.29
N THR A 35 10.34 16.50 6.02
CA THR A 35 11.33 17.50 5.62
C THR A 35 10.95 18.91 6.08
N GLN A 36 9.68 19.30 5.91
CA GLN A 36 9.20 20.64 6.26
C GLN A 36 9.10 20.86 7.78
N LEU A 37 8.62 19.86 8.51
CA LEU A 37 8.44 19.94 9.97
C LEU A 37 9.72 19.64 10.75
N ARG A 38 10.83 19.30 10.06
CA ARG A 38 12.11 18.89 10.65
C ARG A 38 11.92 17.85 11.76
N LEU A 39 11.08 16.86 11.48
CA LEU A 39 10.72 15.84 12.47
C LEU A 39 11.98 15.08 12.90
N GLY A 40 12.08 14.80 14.20
CA GLY A 40 13.16 13.98 14.75
C GLY A 40 13.15 12.57 14.14
N ILE A 41 14.29 11.88 14.22
CA ILE A 41 14.53 10.58 13.56
C ILE A 41 13.41 9.58 13.87
N ASN A 42 12.98 9.45 15.12
CA ASN A 42 11.92 8.51 15.52
C ASN A 42 10.57 8.84 14.85
N ALA A 43 10.18 10.11 14.81
CA ALA A 43 8.93 10.54 14.19
C ALA A 43 8.98 10.35 12.66
N SER A 44 10.14 10.57 12.04
CA SER A 44 10.31 10.39 10.60
C SER A 44 10.09 8.94 10.15
N VAL A 45 10.59 7.97 10.92
CA VAL A 45 10.42 6.54 10.63
C VAL A 45 8.95 6.16 10.74
N VAL A 46 8.27 6.61 11.80
CA VAL A 46 6.83 6.32 12.00
C VAL A 46 6.01 6.89 10.85
N VAL A 47 6.20 8.16 10.47
CA VAL A 47 5.45 8.80 9.38
C VAL A 47 5.66 8.07 8.05
N ARG A 48 6.90 7.67 7.75
CA ARG A 48 7.24 6.93 6.52
C ARG A 48 6.71 5.49 6.49
N LEU A 49 6.39 4.90 7.64
CA LEU A 49 5.76 3.58 7.75
C LEU A 49 4.23 3.67 7.72
N VAL A 50 3.65 4.68 8.37
CA VAL A 50 2.19 4.84 8.46
C VAL A 50 1.59 5.21 7.10
N ALA A 51 2.26 6.07 6.32
CA ALA A 51 1.77 6.46 4.99
C ALA A 51 1.52 5.29 4.03
N PRO A 52 2.50 4.40 3.76
CA PRO A 52 2.27 3.23 2.91
C PRO A 52 1.26 2.26 3.53
N LEU A 53 1.22 2.12 4.86
CA LEU A 53 0.25 1.25 5.52
C LEU A 53 -1.18 1.73 5.24
N LEU A 54 -1.43 3.04 5.37
CA LEU A 54 -2.70 3.67 5.05
C LEU A 54 -3.05 3.50 3.57
N ALA A 55 -2.07 3.63 2.66
CA ALA A 55 -2.30 3.38 1.23
C ALA A 55 -2.81 1.96 0.97
N GLY A 56 -2.22 0.97 1.64
CA GLY A 56 -2.66 -0.43 1.60
C GLY A 56 -4.09 -0.62 2.11
N VAL A 57 -4.39 -0.05 3.27
CA VAL A 57 -5.75 -0.11 3.88
C VAL A 57 -6.79 0.55 2.97
N LEU A 58 -6.51 1.76 2.48
CA LEU A 58 -7.37 2.50 1.55
C LEU A 58 -7.62 1.71 0.26
N THR A 59 -6.60 1.02 -0.25
CA THR A 59 -6.74 0.17 -1.44
C THR A 59 -7.74 -0.95 -1.20
N THR A 60 -7.62 -1.64 -0.06
CA THR A 60 -8.55 -2.73 0.26
C THR A 60 -9.97 -2.23 0.46
N LEU A 61 -10.15 -1.06 1.09
CA LEU A 61 -11.46 -0.42 1.23
C LEU A 61 -12.06 0.00 -0.12
N TYR A 62 -11.23 0.52 -1.04
CA TYR A 62 -11.68 0.95 -2.36
C TYR A 62 -12.10 -0.23 -3.25
N VAL A 63 -11.33 -1.33 -3.24
CA VAL A 63 -11.60 -2.48 -4.10
C VAL A 63 -12.67 -3.40 -3.52
N GLY A 64 -12.73 -3.53 -2.19
CA GLY A 64 -13.68 -4.39 -1.47
C GLY A 64 -13.38 -5.90 -1.57
N TYR A 65 -12.76 -6.38 -2.65
CA TYR A 65 -12.44 -7.79 -2.86
C TYR A 65 -10.99 -7.99 -3.33
N ARG A 66 -10.26 -8.96 -2.73
CA ARG A 66 -8.83 -9.20 -3.00
C ARG A 66 -7.97 -7.93 -2.87
N GLY A 67 -8.31 -7.06 -1.92
CA GLY A 67 -7.62 -5.79 -1.72
C GLY A 67 -6.11 -5.93 -1.49
N GLY A 68 -5.69 -6.97 -0.77
CA GLY A 68 -4.28 -7.28 -0.54
C GLY A 68 -3.52 -7.59 -1.83
N MET A 69 -4.13 -8.27 -2.80
CA MET A 69 -3.49 -8.51 -4.10
C MET A 69 -3.35 -7.24 -4.93
N HIS A 70 -4.31 -6.31 -4.85
CA HIS A 70 -4.21 -5.03 -5.55
C HIS A 70 -3.15 -4.13 -4.88
N ALA A 71 -3.11 -4.12 -3.55
CA ALA A 71 -2.09 -3.43 -2.76
C ALA A 71 -0.69 -4.00 -3.02
N LEU A 72 -0.55 -5.32 -3.17
CA LEU A 72 0.70 -5.99 -3.52
C LEU A 72 1.23 -5.51 -4.87
N ILE A 73 0.41 -5.59 -5.92
CA ILE A 73 0.86 -5.26 -7.28
C ILE A 73 1.12 -3.75 -7.39
N GLY A 74 0.22 -2.90 -6.89
CA GLY A 74 0.43 -1.46 -6.88
C GLY A 74 1.64 -1.06 -6.04
N GLY A 75 1.83 -1.71 -4.90
CA GLY A 75 3.01 -1.56 -4.05
C GLY A 75 4.30 -1.93 -4.78
N LEU A 76 4.35 -3.07 -5.47
CA LEU A 76 5.51 -3.49 -6.25
C LEU A 76 5.86 -2.52 -7.38
N ILE A 77 4.85 -2.04 -8.12
CA ILE A 77 5.04 -1.04 -9.18
C ILE A 77 5.49 0.31 -8.61
N SER A 78 5.04 0.65 -7.40
CA SER A 78 5.42 1.92 -6.76
C SER A 78 6.89 1.97 -6.34
N ILE A 79 7.53 0.83 -6.06
CA ILE A 79 8.94 0.78 -5.59
C ILE A 79 9.91 1.48 -6.56
N PRO A 80 9.99 1.11 -7.85
CA PRO A 80 10.91 1.77 -8.77
C PRO A 80 10.56 3.26 -8.98
N LEU A 81 9.27 3.61 -8.95
CA LEU A 81 8.84 5.01 -9.11
C LEU A 81 9.20 5.85 -7.88
N LEU A 82 9.01 5.33 -6.67
CA LEU A 82 9.43 5.99 -5.43
C LEU A 82 10.96 6.15 -5.40
N ALA A 83 11.71 5.09 -5.73
CA ALA A 83 13.17 5.10 -5.66
C ALA A 83 13.83 6.05 -6.67
N THR A 84 13.13 6.41 -7.75
CA THR A 84 13.65 7.28 -8.82
C THR A 84 13.14 8.71 -8.72
N PHE A 85 11.85 8.92 -8.43
CA PHE A 85 11.23 10.25 -8.49
C PHE A 85 11.00 10.92 -7.14
N VAL A 86 10.77 10.14 -6.07
CA VAL A 86 10.37 10.69 -4.75
C VAL A 86 11.52 10.62 -3.76
N LEU A 87 12.20 9.48 -3.71
CA LEU A 87 13.24 9.14 -2.74
C LEU A 87 14.51 8.73 -3.49
N PRO A 88 15.16 9.65 -4.22
CA PRO A 88 16.26 9.31 -5.12
C PRO A 88 17.39 8.62 -4.37
N GLY A 89 17.68 7.38 -4.76
CA GLY A 89 18.75 6.56 -4.18
C GLY A 89 18.39 5.83 -2.88
N ALA A 90 17.24 6.11 -2.26
CA ALA A 90 16.78 5.44 -1.03
C ALA A 90 15.92 4.20 -1.35
N TRP A 91 16.54 3.24 -2.02
CA TRP A 91 15.91 1.97 -2.42
C TRP A 91 15.33 1.19 -1.24
N ALA A 92 16.03 1.16 -0.11
CA ALA A 92 15.57 0.47 1.10
C ALA A 92 14.24 1.03 1.61
N VAL A 93 14.06 2.35 1.60
CA VAL A 93 12.82 3.02 2.04
C VAL A 93 11.69 2.76 1.05
N SER A 94 11.99 2.77 -0.25
CA SER A 94 11.02 2.48 -1.30
C SER A 94 10.52 1.03 -1.25
N LEU A 95 11.43 0.07 -1.03
CA LEU A 95 11.09 -1.33 -0.80
C LEU A 95 10.20 -1.50 0.43
N LEU A 96 10.59 -0.86 1.54
CA LEU A 96 9.83 -0.90 2.78
C LEU A 96 8.42 -0.32 2.59
N ALA A 97 8.28 0.78 1.85
CA ALA A 97 6.97 1.35 1.52
C ALA A 97 6.10 0.37 0.71
N GLY A 98 6.65 -0.32 -0.29
CA GLY A 98 5.91 -1.34 -1.04
C GLY A 98 5.45 -2.52 -0.18
N VAL A 99 6.34 -3.01 0.70
CA VAL A 99 6.02 -4.12 1.63
C VAL A 99 4.97 -3.72 2.64
N ILE A 100 5.08 -2.52 3.23
CA ILE A 100 4.11 -2.05 4.23
C ILE A 100 2.75 -1.72 3.60
N CYS A 101 2.72 -1.23 2.36
CA CYS A 101 1.48 -1.08 1.59
C CYS A 101 0.81 -2.44 1.36
N THR A 102 1.58 -3.44 0.96
CA THR A 102 1.07 -4.83 0.84
C THR A 102 0.50 -5.33 2.16
N LEU A 103 1.24 -5.12 3.25
CA LEU A 103 0.84 -5.55 4.59
C LEU A 103 -0.46 -4.87 5.04
N GLY A 104 -0.60 -3.56 4.84
CA GLY A 104 -1.82 -2.82 5.15
C GLY A 104 -3.02 -3.35 4.36
N GLY A 105 -2.82 -3.66 3.08
CA GLY A 105 -3.87 -4.25 2.25
C GLY A 105 -4.27 -5.65 2.71
N ALA A 106 -3.29 -6.49 3.05
CA ALA A 106 -3.50 -7.85 3.54
C ALA A 106 -4.19 -7.87 4.91
N LEU A 107 -3.77 -7.00 5.84
CA LEU A 107 -4.38 -6.87 7.17
C LEU A 107 -5.85 -6.47 7.07
N MET A 108 -6.15 -5.45 6.26
CA MET A 108 -7.53 -5.01 6.03
C MET A 108 -8.38 -6.10 5.37
N GLU A 109 -7.79 -6.89 4.48
CA GLU A 109 -8.50 -8.00 3.85
C GLU A 109 -8.81 -9.13 4.85
N ILE A 110 -7.89 -9.44 5.77
CA ILE A 110 -8.13 -10.41 6.84
C ILE A 110 -9.23 -9.90 7.79
N MET A 111 -9.11 -8.66 8.26
CA MET A 111 -10.12 -8.03 9.13
C MET A 111 -11.50 -7.98 8.49
N GLY A 112 -11.58 -7.66 7.19
CA GLY A 112 -12.84 -7.64 6.45
C GLY A 112 -13.50 -9.02 6.34
N ARG A 113 -12.73 -10.11 6.37
CA ARG A 113 -13.25 -11.49 6.42
C ARG A 113 -13.66 -11.90 7.83
N SER A 114 -13.00 -11.38 8.86
CA SER A 114 -13.30 -11.66 10.27
C SER A 114 -14.60 -11.01 10.77
N GLY A 115 -15.12 -9.99 10.07
CA GLY A 115 -16.33 -9.25 10.44
C GLY A 115 -17.64 -9.76 9.80
N SER A 116 -17.57 -10.77 8.93
CA SER A 116 -18.74 -11.41 8.32
C SER A 116 -19.12 -12.67 9.11
N PRO A 117 -20.28 -12.73 9.78
CA PRO A 117 -20.77 -13.92 10.49
C PRO A 117 -21.03 -15.10 9.56
#